data_AF-A0A2N1VGC0-F1
#
_entry.id   AF-A0A2N1VGC0-F1
#
_cell.length_a   1.000
_cell.length_b   1.000
_cell.length_c   1.000
_cell.angle_alpha   90.00
_cell.angle_beta   90.00
_cell.angle_gamma   90.00
#
_symmetry.space_group_name_H-M   'P 1'
#
loop_
_entity.id
_entity.type
_entity.pdbx_description
1 polymer ?
#
loop_
_entity_poly.entity_id
_entity_poly.type
_entity_poly.pdbx_seq_one_letter_code
_entity_poly.pdbx_strand_id
1 'polypeptide(L)' 'MMDRWIEQKAKLKKKYPNLTNNDLLYSEGKKNEMLENLRLKLNLSKEDWKKVIEKL' A
#
# COMPACT_ATOMS: atom_id res chain seq x y z
N MET A 1 0.52 -15.09 9.50
CA MET A 1 0.72 -14.36 8.22
C MET A 1 -0.14 -13.09 8.07
N MET A 2 -1.01 -12.74 9.03
CA MET A 2 -1.85 -11.54 8.99
C MET A 2 -1.17 -10.29 9.57
N ASP A 3 -0.32 -10.48 10.59
CA ASP A 3 0.25 -9.38 11.39
C ASP A 3 1.14 -8.42 10.59
N ARG A 4 1.93 -8.96 9.66
CA ARG A 4 2.84 -8.16 8.82
C ARG A 4 2.08 -7.15 7.96
N TRP A 5 0.90 -7.51 7.45
CA TRP A 5 0.13 -6.59 6.61
C TRP A 5 -0.56 -5.48 7.42
N ILE A 6 -1.02 -5.78 8.63
CA ILE A 6 -1.61 -4.78 9.52
C ILE A 6 -0.58 -3.69 9.84
N GLU A 7 0.67 -4.08 10.10
CA GLU A 7 1.75 -3.14 10.35
C GLU A 7 2.12 -2.31 9.11
N GLN A 8 2.20 -2.95 7.93
CA GLN A 8 2.43 -2.26 6.66
C GLN A 8 1.32 -1.24 6.33
N LYS A 9 0.05 -1.59 6.60
CA LYS A 9 -1.09 -0.68 6.48
C LYS A 9 -0.94 0.55 7.38
N ALA A 10 -0.57 0.35 8.65
CA ALA A 10 -0.37 1.45 9.58
C ALA A 10 0.74 2.41 9.12
N LYS A 11 1.87 1.86 8.63
CA LYS A 11 2.97 2.66 8.06
C LYS A 11 2.53 3.43 6.81
N LEU A 12 1.77 2.80 5.91
CA LEU A 12 1.24 3.44 4.71
C LEU A 12 0.30 4.60 5.05
N LYS A 13 -0.65 4.42 5.96
CA LYS A 13 -1.58 5.49 6.40
C LYS A 13 -0.87 6.64 7.11
N LYS A 14 0.18 6.34 7.88
CA LYS A 14 1.01 7.37 8.52
C LYS A 14 1.77 8.21 7.49
N LYS A 15 2.31 7.56 6.45
CA LYS A 15 3.07 8.23 5.38
C LYS A 15 2.17 9.00 4.40
N TYR A 16 0.97 8.47 4.14
CA TYR A 16 0.03 8.97 3.17
C TYR A 16 -1.35 9.15 3.83
N PRO A 17 -1.62 10.32 4.46
CA PRO A 17 -2.86 10.56 5.20
C PRO A 17 -4.11 10.60 4.32
N ASN A 18 -3.95 10.72 3.00
CA ASN A 18 -5.00 10.60 2.00
C ASN A 18 -5.44 9.15 1.71
N LEU A 19 -4.74 8.14 2.27
CA LEU A 19 -5.15 6.76 2.16
C LEU A 19 -6.24 6.42 3.17
N THR A 20 -7.31 5.85 2.66
CA THR A 20 -8.42 5.34 3.45
C THR A 20 -8.22 3.86 3.74
N ASN A 21 -9.01 3.33 4.67
CA ASN A 21 -9.02 1.88 4.90
C ASN A 21 -9.41 1.11 3.63
N ASN A 22 -10.31 1.67 2.81
CA ASN A 22 -10.82 1.04 1.60
C ASN A 22 -9.73 0.88 0.53
N ASP A 23 -8.80 1.84 0.44
CA ASP A 23 -7.65 1.76 -0.49
C ASP A 23 -6.70 0.59 -0.15
N LEU A 24 -6.78 0.06 1.07
CA LEU A 24 -5.93 -1.01 1.60
C LEU A 24 -6.69 -2.34 1.74
N LEU A 25 -7.94 -2.42 1.25
CA LEU A 25 -8.72 -3.65 1.18
C LEU A 25 -8.42 -4.38 -0.13
N TYR A 26 -8.31 -5.70 -0.04
CA TYR A 26 -8.18 -6.58 -1.20
C TYR A 26 -8.72 -7.97 -0.85
N SER A 27 -9.23 -8.66 -1.87
CA SER A 27 -9.53 -10.08 -1.81
C SER A 27 -8.26 -10.92 -1.91
N GLU A 28 -8.28 -12.15 -1.42
CA GLU A 28 -7.14 -13.07 -1.53
C GLU A 28 -6.63 -13.16 -2.98
N GLY A 29 -5.30 -13.15 -3.14
CA GLY A 29 -4.65 -13.09 -4.45
C GLY A 29 -4.58 -11.69 -5.10
N LYS A 30 -5.40 -10.71 -4.68
CA LYS A 30 -5.46 -9.36 -5.30
C LYS A 30 -4.56 -8.31 -4.66
N LYS A 31 -3.62 -8.72 -3.79
CA LYS A 31 -2.73 -7.77 -3.11
C LYS A 31 -1.90 -6.94 -4.10
N ASN A 32 -1.38 -7.55 -5.17
CA ASN A 32 -0.55 -6.85 -6.16
C ASN A 32 -1.35 -5.79 -6.94
N GLU A 33 -2.58 -6.10 -7.31
CA GLU A 33 -3.50 -5.15 -7.98
C GLU A 33 -3.80 -3.95 -7.07
N MET A 34 -4.11 -4.21 -5.80
CA MET A 34 -4.33 -3.16 -4.80
C MET A 34 -3.09 -2.26 -4.62
N LEU A 35 -1.88 -2.84 -4.60
CA LEU A 35 -0.63 -2.05 -4.54
C LEU A 35 -0.39 -1.20 -5.79
N GLU A 36 -0.70 -1.70 -7.00
CA GLU A 36 -0.61 -0.87 -8.21
C GLU A 36 -1.64 0.27 -8.21
N ASN A 37 -2.86 0.02 -7.74
CA ASN A 37 -3.89 1.06 -7.61
C ASN A 37 -3.47 2.15 -6.61
N LEU A 38 -2.84 1.77 -5.49
CA LEU A 38 -2.24 2.72 -4.54
C LEU A 38 -1.17 3.59 -5.19
N ARG A 39 -0.25 2.99 -5.94
CA ARG A 39 0.81 3.71 -6.63
C ARG A 39 0.23 4.79 -7.55
N LEU A 40 -0.80 4.43 -8.32
CA LEU A 40 -1.49 5.36 -9.23
C LEU A 40 -2.23 6.46 -8.45
N LYS A 41 -2.95 6.11 -7.38
CA LYS A 41 -3.67 7.08 -6.53
C LYS A 41 -2.72 8.10 -5.87
N LEU A 42 -1.54 7.66 -5.47
CA LEU A 42 -0.50 8.51 -4.89
C LEU A 42 0.33 9.25 -5.94
N ASN A 43 0.05 9.05 -7.24
CA ASN A 43 0.78 9.60 -8.37
C ASN A 43 2.30 9.34 -8.30
N LEU A 44 2.68 8.11 -7.93
CA LEU A 44 4.08 7.72 -7.77
C LEU A 44 4.61 6.96 -9.00
N SER A 45 5.87 7.21 -9.31
CA SER A 45 6.62 6.40 -10.26
C SER A 45 6.78 4.95 -9.74
N LYS A 46 7.05 4.00 -10.63
CA LYS A 46 7.32 2.61 -10.23
C LYS A 46 8.56 2.52 -9.31
N GLU A 47 9.55 3.35 -9.55
CA GLU A 47 10.80 3.38 -8.78
C GLU A 47 10.57 3.90 -7.37
N ASP A 48 9.83 5.01 -7.23
CA ASP A 48 9.50 5.56 -5.91
C ASP A 48 8.60 4.62 -5.13
N TRP A 49 7.65 3.98 -5.81
CA TRP A 49 6.81 2.95 -5.20
C TRP A 49 7.61 1.78 -4.67
N LYS A 50 8.58 1.27 -5.44
CA LYS A 50 9.46 0.18 -4.99
C LYS A 50 10.22 0.57 -3.73
N LYS A 51 10.80 1.78 -3.68
CA LYS A 51 11.49 2.31 -2.49
C LYS A 51 10.55 2.45 -1.27
N VAL A 52 9.27 2.74 -1.50
CA VAL A 52 8.26 2.79 -0.43
C VAL A 52 8.05 1.38 0.12
N ILE A 53 7.72 0.42 -0.75
CA ILE A 53 7.41 -0.96 -0.36
C ILE A 53 8.61 -1.66 0.29
N GLU A 54 9.83 -1.43 -0.19
CA GLU A 54 11.07 -1.96 0.41
C GLU A 54 11.31 -1.47 1.85
N LYS A 55 10.73 -0.33 2.23
CA LYS A 55 10.85 0.26 3.57
C LYS A 55 9.68 -0.07 4.51
N LEU A 56 8.71 -0.89 4.07
CA LEU A 56 7.49 -1.26 4.83
C LEU A 56 7.63 -2.58 5.60
#